data_AF-A0AAU2QDQ5-F1
#
_entry.id   AF-A0AAU2QDQ5-F1
#
_cell.length_a   1.000
_cell.length_b   1.000
_cell.length_c   1.000
_cell.angle_alpha   90.00
_cell.angle_beta   90.00
_cell.angle_gamma   90.00
#
_symmetry.space_group_name_H-M   'P 1'
#
loop_
_entity.id
_entity.type
_entity.pdbx_description
1 polymer ?
#
loop_
_entity_poly.entity_id
_entity_poly.type
_entity_poly.pdbx_seq_one_letter_code
_entity_poly.pdbx_strand_id
1 'polypeptide(L)'
;MTLRTFRGFNGKAVVYSDRVEIERALSARVGGAKSSVIPFTQLVKVISKPPTRWLNGWVYLATDPDPAHLDFWTDPPKTKVGGNPQAIVYTWFQRDTQAEFIAAVSEVLPESSRRPTADPLLIALADALANLMVSIDLSDDDVDPDVCVPWLEDVASTLNQLSADDRHRLARMIREVASREPDAQRQAALIETPDRLGLEGSDDE
;
A
#
# COMPACT_ATOMS: atom_id res chain seq x y z
N MET A 1 27.20 7.40 -6.82
CA MET A 1 27.03 8.84 -6.53
C MET A 1 26.06 9.40 -7.56
N THR A 2 24.77 9.37 -7.24
CA THR A 2 23.74 10.10 -7.98
C THR A 2 23.18 11.11 -6.99
N LEU A 3 23.49 12.39 -7.21
CA LEU A 3 23.11 13.51 -6.36
C LEU A 3 21.89 14.17 -7.02
N ARG A 4 20.68 13.88 -6.54
CA ARG A 4 19.46 14.56 -7.00
C ARG A 4 18.89 15.42 -5.88
N THR A 5 18.57 16.68 -6.20
CA THR A 5 18.05 17.64 -5.22
C THR A 5 16.62 18.01 -5.57
N PHE A 6 15.73 17.93 -4.58
CA PHE A 6 14.30 18.17 -4.72
C PHE A 6 13.88 19.29 -3.78
N ARG A 7 13.34 20.38 -4.32
CA ARG A 7 12.91 21.53 -3.52
C ARG A 7 11.42 21.41 -3.16
N GLY A 8 11.14 21.37 -1.86
CA GLY A 8 9.79 21.45 -1.32
C GLY A 8 9.46 22.85 -0.78
N PHE A 9 8.27 22.99 -0.20
CA PHE A 9 7.78 24.21 0.40
C PHE A 9 8.53 24.56 1.70
N ASN A 10 8.78 23.57 2.56
CA ASN A 10 9.38 23.77 3.88
C ASN A 10 10.87 23.34 3.97
N GLY A 11 11.50 23.05 2.83
CA GLY A 11 12.88 22.57 2.79
C GLY A 11 13.29 22.04 1.42
N LYS A 12 14.46 21.43 1.36
CA LYS A 12 14.94 20.66 0.20
C LYS A 12 15.36 19.27 0.68
N ALA A 13 15.11 18.27 -0.14
CA ALA A 13 15.61 16.92 0.05
C ALA A 13 16.75 16.67 -0.94
N VAL A 14 17.85 16.11 -0.47
CA VAL A 14 18.99 15.69 -1.29
C VAL A 14 19.09 14.17 -1.18
N VAL A 15 18.94 13.50 -2.32
CA VAL A 15 19.03 12.05 -2.42
C VAL A 15 20.45 11.69 -2.83
N TYR A 16 21.12 10.91 -1.98
CA TYR A 16 22.42 10.30 -2.24
C TYR A 16 22.23 8.80 -2.56
N SER A 17 23.32 8.08 -2.77
CA SER A 17 23.27 6.63 -3.01
C SER A 17 22.97 5.78 -1.77
N ASP A 18 23.18 6.33 -0.58
CA ASP A 18 23.14 5.62 0.71
C ASP A 18 22.18 6.26 1.72
N ARG A 19 21.69 7.47 1.46
CA ARG A 19 20.86 8.26 2.39
C ARG A 19 20.06 9.36 1.70
N VAL A 20 19.09 9.90 2.42
CA VAL A 20 18.39 11.14 2.10
C VAL A 20 18.69 12.19 3.17
N GLU A 21 19.04 13.40 2.76
CA GLU A 21 19.21 14.54 3.65
C GLU A 21 18.07 15.52 3.43
N ILE A 22 17.33 15.87 4.50
CA ILE A 22 16.29 16.89 4.45
C ILE A 22 16.83 18.15 5.14
N GLU A 23 17.12 19.17 4.33
CA GLU A 23 17.51 20.47 4.80
C GLU A 23 16.29 21.39 4.93
N ARG A 24 16.14 22.03 6.09
CA ARG A 24 15.03 22.95 6.37
C ARG A 24 15.40 24.36 5.97
N ALA A 25 14.44 25.08 5.39
CA ALA A 25 14.58 26.51 5.19
C ALA A 25 14.70 27.23 6.55
N LEU A 26 15.43 28.35 6.59
CA LEU A 26 15.62 29.17 7.80
C LEU A 26 14.29 29.53 8.48
N SER A 27 13.26 29.88 7.70
CA SER A 27 11.92 30.17 8.21
C SER A 27 11.25 28.98 8.89
N ALA A 28 11.47 27.75 8.43
CA ALA A 28 10.94 26.54 9.05
C ALA A 28 11.72 26.14 10.32
N ARG A 29 13.03 26.45 10.39
CA ARG A 29 13.86 26.19 11.59
C ARG A 29 13.46 27.06 12.77
N VAL A 30 13.05 28.30 12.53
CA VAL A 30 12.51 29.21 13.56
C VAL A 30 11.23 28.64 14.18
N GLY A 31 10.44 27.88 13.42
CA GLY A 31 9.26 27.14 13.90
C GLY A 31 9.55 25.79 14.57
N GLY A 32 10.82 25.46 14.84
CA GLY A 32 11.23 24.23 15.52
C GLY A 32 11.49 23.02 14.61
N ALA A 33 11.34 23.14 13.29
CA ALA A 33 11.61 22.05 12.36
C ALA A 33 13.13 21.79 12.22
N LYS A 34 13.57 20.54 12.43
CA LYS A 34 14.98 20.15 12.33
C LYS A 34 15.31 19.59 10.95
N SER A 35 16.55 19.80 10.51
CA SER A 35 17.13 19.08 9.38
C SER A 35 17.49 17.66 9.82
N SER A 36 17.46 16.72 8.87
CA SER A 36 17.67 15.30 9.16
C SER A 36 18.51 14.64 8.08
N VAL A 37 19.16 13.56 8.48
CA VAL A 37 19.90 12.65 7.62
C VAL A 37 19.32 11.27 7.88
N ILE A 38 18.85 10.61 6.82
CA ILE A 38 18.13 9.34 6.90
C ILE A 38 18.88 8.32 6.05
N PRO A 39 19.65 7.42 6.66
CA PRO A 39 20.28 6.31 5.95
C PRO A 39 19.21 5.39 5.33
N PHE A 40 19.45 4.89 4.11
CA PHE A 40 18.51 3.92 3.50
C PHE A 40 18.44 2.60 4.25
N THR A 41 19.49 2.23 4.97
CA THR A 41 19.48 1.08 5.87
C THR A 41 18.46 1.20 7.01
N GLN A 42 18.06 2.43 7.35
CA GLN A 42 17.04 2.70 8.35
C GLN A 42 15.67 2.99 7.72
N LEU A 43 15.61 3.20 6.40
CA LEU A 43 14.39 3.57 5.70
C LEU A 43 13.52 2.33 5.45
N VAL A 44 12.39 2.27 6.16
CA VAL A 44 11.43 1.17 6.08
C VAL A 44 10.42 1.42 4.99
N LYS A 45 9.92 2.66 4.86
CA LYS A 45 8.85 2.99 3.91
C LYS A 45 8.81 4.45 3.53
N VAL A 46 8.37 4.73 2.31
CA VAL A 46 8.00 6.07 1.85
C VAL A 46 6.47 6.18 1.86
N ILE A 47 5.96 7.20 2.54
CA ILE A 47 4.52 7.49 2.61
C ILE A 47 4.31 8.87 2.00
N SER A 48 3.31 9.01 1.14
CA SER A 48 3.05 10.29 0.52
C SER A 48 1.57 10.57 0.35
N LYS A 49 1.23 11.86 0.39
CA LYS A 49 -0.06 12.37 -0.09
C LYS A 49 0.22 13.40 -1.19
N PRO A 50 -0.36 13.26 -2.39
CA PRO A 50 -0.17 14.25 -3.44
C PRO A 50 -0.79 15.60 -3.01
N PRO A 51 -0.19 16.74 -3.39
CA PRO A 51 -0.82 18.03 -3.19
C PRO A 51 -2.06 18.12 -4.05
N THR A 52 -3.04 18.87 -3.56
CA THR A 52 -4.17 19.34 -4.35
C THR A 52 -4.06 20.85 -4.49
N ARG A 53 -4.88 21.47 -5.35
CA ARG A 53 -4.91 22.94 -5.49
C ARG A 53 -5.20 23.68 -4.18
N TRP A 54 -5.78 23.00 -3.20
CA TRP A 54 -6.23 23.58 -1.94
C TRP A 54 -5.38 23.16 -0.74
N LEU A 55 -4.71 22.01 -0.83
CA LEU A 55 -3.96 21.43 0.28
C LEU A 55 -2.56 21.03 -0.17
N ASN A 56 -1.58 21.35 0.67
CA ASN A 56 -0.22 20.87 0.45
C ASN A 56 -0.15 19.35 0.59
N GLY A 57 0.63 18.75 -0.29
CA GLY A 57 1.03 17.35 -0.22
C GLY A 57 2.26 17.20 0.64
N TRP A 58 2.62 15.96 0.91
CA TRP A 58 3.79 15.64 1.72
C TRP A 58 4.36 14.29 1.35
N VAL A 59 5.65 14.12 1.65
CA VAL A 59 6.36 12.84 1.61
C VAL A 59 7.04 12.65 2.95
N TYR A 60 6.80 11.51 3.58
CA TYR A 60 7.34 11.11 4.86
C TYR A 60 8.18 9.84 4.69
N LEU A 61 9.38 9.87 5.26
CA LEU A 61 10.37 8.80 5.21
C LEU A 61 10.38 8.05 6.55
N ALA A 62 9.69 6.92 6.63
CA ALA A 62 9.50 6.15 7.85
C ALA A 62 10.73 5.27 8.16
N THR A 63 11.21 5.29 9.41
CA THR A 63 12.44 4.58 9.81
C THR A 63 12.25 3.61 10.98
N ASP A 64 13.02 2.51 11.01
CA ASP A 64 12.93 1.42 12.00
C ASP A 64 13.15 1.81 13.49
N PRO A 65 13.97 2.81 13.86
CA PRO A 65 14.05 3.26 15.26
C PRO A 65 12.89 4.14 15.73
N ASP A 66 11.86 4.36 14.89
CA ASP A 66 10.63 5.08 15.27
C ASP A 66 9.36 4.19 15.16
N PRO A 67 9.33 3.00 15.82
CA PRO A 67 8.23 2.06 15.69
C PRO A 67 6.95 2.55 16.38
N ALA A 68 7.04 3.40 17.40
CA ALA A 68 5.89 3.93 18.13
C ALA A 68 5.02 4.91 17.29
N HIS A 69 5.52 5.41 16.17
CA HIS A 69 4.77 6.23 15.22
C HIS A 69 4.29 5.47 13.98
N LEU A 70 4.63 4.18 13.85
CA LEU A 70 4.17 3.31 12.75
C LEU A 70 2.71 2.85 12.92
N ASP A 71 2.13 2.91 14.13
CA ASP A 71 0.76 2.46 14.43
C ASP A 71 -0.35 3.42 13.92
N PHE A 72 -0.02 4.62 13.44
CA PHE A 72 -0.98 5.61 12.94
C PHE A 72 -1.18 5.52 11.42
N TRP A 73 -1.74 4.41 10.92
CA TRP A 73 -1.75 4.11 9.47
C TRP A 73 -3.10 4.20 8.73
N THR A 74 -4.08 4.92 9.27
CA THR A 74 -5.28 5.35 8.50
C THR A 74 -5.52 6.86 8.51
N ASP A 75 -4.89 7.62 9.41
CA ASP A 75 -5.02 9.07 9.43
C ASP A 75 -3.75 9.70 10.01
N PRO A 76 -3.07 10.65 9.30
CA PRO A 76 -1.93 11.33 9.90
C PRO A 76 -2.42 12.19 11.07
N PRO A 77 -1.64 12.34 12.17
CA PRO A 77 -1.92 13.38 13.14
C PRO A 77 -1.90 14.73 12.41
N LYS A 78 -3.09 15.33 12.25
CA LYS A 78 -3.38 16.57 11.49
C LYS A 78 -2.51 17.78 11.88
N THR A 79 -1.64 17.66 12.88
CA THR A 79 -0.97 18.79 13.53
C THR A 79 0.57 18.82 13.43
N LYS A 80 1.28 17.86 12.80
CA LYS A 80 2.77 17.88 12.87
C LYS A 80 3.60 17.55 11.61
N VAL A 81 3.01 17.34 10.42
CA VAL A 81 3.82 17.04 9.22
C VAL A 81 4.82 18.16 8.87
N GLY A 82 4.41 19.43 9.01
CA GLY A 82 5.28 20.57 8.69
C GLY A 82 6.54 20.69 9.56
N GLY A 83 6.51 20.14 10.79
CA GLY A 83 7.62 20.15 11.74
C GLY A 83 8.36 18.82 11.86
N ASN A 84 7.84 17.74 11.25
CA ASN A 84 8.46 16.42 11.32
C ASN A 84 9.78 16.42 10.54
N PRO A 85 10.93 16.11 11.17
CA PRO A 85 12.24 16.15 10.53
C PRO A 85 12.37 15.19 9.33
N GLN A 86 11.56 14.13 9.26
CA GLN A 86 11.56 13.13 8.19
C GLN A 86 10.52 13.41 7.09
N ALA A 87 9.75 14.49 7.19
CA ALA A 87 8.73 14.84 6.19
C ALA A 87 9.12 16.09 5.37
N ILE A 88 8.88 16.08 4.07
CA ILE A 88 8.96 17.27 3.21
C ILE A 88 7.57 17.58 2.64
N VAL A 89 7.21 18.86 2.64
CA VAL A 89 5.90 19.34 2.19
C VAL A 89 6.02 19.95 0.80
N TYR A 90 5.04 19.69 -0.05
CA TYR A 90 4.99 20.19 -1.42
C TYR A 90 3.68 20.94 -1.67
N THR A 91 3.75 22.07 -2.38
CA THR A 91 2.55 22.73 -2.88
C THR A 91 2.06 22.08 -4.18
N TRP A 92 0.84 22.42 -4.61
CA TRP A 92 0.30 21.98 -5.91
C TRP A 92 1.23 22.24 -7.10
N PHE A 93 1.95 23.37 -7.09
CA PHE A 93 2.89 23.73 -8.15
C PHE A 93 4.15 22.87 -8.16
N GLN A 94 4.40 22.13 -7.08
CA GLN A 94 5.57 21.26 -6.89
C GLN A 94 5.20 19.77 -7.00
N ARG A 95 4.01 19.42 -7.50
CA ARG A 95 3.55 18.03 -7.61
C ARG A 95 4.48 17.15 -8.44
N ASP A 96 5.04 17.69 -9.52
CA ASP A 96 5.95 16.95 -10.39
C ASP A 96 7.28 16.69 -9.66
N THR A 97 7.80 17.69 -8.94
CA THR A 97 8.98 17.54 -8.06
C THR A 97 8.74 16.55 -6.93
N GLN A 98 7.52 16.46 -6.40
CA GLN A 98 7.17 15.44 -5.42
C GLN A 98 7.20 14.04 -6.04
N ALA A 99 6.61 13.85 -7.21
CA ALA A 99 6.60 12.57 -7.91
C ALA A 99 8.03 12.11 -8.25
N GLU A 100 8.87 13.01 -8.75
CA GLU A 100 10.28 12.73 -9.03
C GLU A 100 11.07 12.39 -7.76
N PHE A 101 10.78 13.04 -6.63
CA PHE A 101 11.40 12.71 -5.35
C PHE A 101 11.00 11.31 -4.88
N ILE A 102 9.72 10.96 -4.94
CA ILE A 102 9.23 9.62 -4.59
C ILE A 102 9.90 8.56 -5.47
N ALA A 103 9.94 8.79 -6.78
CA ALA A 103 10.60 7.88 -7.71
C ALA A 103 12.09 7.71 -7.39
N ALA A 104 12.81 8.81 -7.16
CA ALA A 104 14.24 8.78 -6.85
C ALA A 104 14.55 8.06 -5.53
N VAL A 105 13.71 8.22 -4.50
CA VAL A 105 13.88 7.47 -3.23
C VAL A 105 13.53 6.00 -3.43
N SER A 106 12.49 5.69 -4.20
CA SER A 106 12.05 4.31 -4.47
C SER A 106 13.06 3.52 -5.30
N GLU A 107 13.75 4.18 -6.23
CA GLU A 107 14.85 3.59 -7.01
C GLU A 107 15.99 3.10 -6.10
N VAL A 108 16.28 3.79 -5.00
CA VAL A 108 17.43 3.51 -4.13
C VAL A 108 17.05 2.74 -2.85
N LEU A 109 15.75 2.58 -2.58
CA LEU A 109 15.30 1.65 -1.55
C LEU A 109 15.82 0.24 -1.84
N PRO A 110 16.39 -0.46 -0.84
CA PRO A 110 16.68 -1.88 -0.97
C PRO A 110 15.40 -2.62 -1.37
N GLU A 111 15.49 -3.64 -2.21
CA GLU A 111 14.35 -4.45 -2.64
C GLU A 111 13.54 -4.98 -1.42
N SER A 112 14.23 -5.21 -0.30
CA SER A 112 13.69 -5.61 1.00
C SER A 112 12.74 -4.58 1.64
N SER A 113 12.88 -3.29 1.29
CA SER A 113 12.09 -2.16 1.81
C SER A 113 11.09 -1.61 0.79
N ARG A 114 11.14 -2.05 -0.48
CA ARG A 114 10.08 -1.80 -1.46
C ARG A 114 8.87 -2.68 -1.15
N ARG A 115 8.10 -2.34 -0.10
CA ARG A 115 6.73 -2.87 -0.03
C ARG A 115 5.89 -2.20 -1.11
N PRO A 116 5.12 -2.96 -1.90
CA PRO A 116 4.26 -2.39 -2.92
C PRO A 116 3.27 -1.40 -2.28
N THR A 117 2.97 -0.34 -3.02
CA THR A 117 1.92 0.64 -2.76
C THR A 117 0.57 -0.08 -2.74
N ALA A 118 0.23 -0.64 -1.58
CA ALA A 118 -0.84 -1.62 -1.36
C ALA A 118 -0.68 -2.89 -2.22
N ASP A 119 -0.62 -4.05 -1.57
CA ASP A 119 -0.56 -5.33 -2.28
C ASP A 119 -1.87 -5.47 -3.09
N PRO A 120 -1.83 -5.52 -4.43
CA PRO A 120 -3.04 -5.58 -5.26
C PRO A 120 -3.91 -6.80 -4.91
N LEU A 121 -3.28 -7.90 -4.47
CA LEU A 121 -3.98 -9.05 -3.92
C LEU A 121 -4.72 -8.70 -2.62
N LEU A 122 -4.10 -7.94 -1.70
CA LEU A 122 -4.77 -7.52 -0.46
C LEU A 122 -5.91 -6.53 -0.73
N ILE A 123 -5.77 -5.64 -1.72
CA ILE A 123 -6.85 -4.73 -2.12
C ILE A 123 -8.01 -5.51 -2.70
N ALA A 124 -7.76 -6.42 -3.65
CA ALA A 124 -8.80 -7.24 -4.26
C ALA A 124 -9.48 -8.15 -3.23
N LEU A 125 -8.73 -8.73 -2.29
CA LEU A 125 -9.30 -9.50 -1.18
C LEU A 125 -10.17 -8.63 -0.26
N ALA A 126 -9.73 -7.42 0.07
CA ALA A 126 -10.51 -6.51 0.91
C ALA A 126 -11.82 -6.09 0.21
N ASP A 127 -11.77 -5.81 -1.09
CA ASP A 127 -12.93 -5.42 -1.89
C ASP A 127 -13.92 -6.59 -2.06
N ALA A 128 -13.41 -7.79 -2.40
CA ALA A 128 -14.23 -8.99 -2.52
C ALA A 128 -14.90 -9.35 -1.18
N LEU A 129 -14.17 -9.28 -0.06
CA LEU A 129 -14.72 -9.58 1.26
C LEU A 129 -15.76 -8.54 1.69
N ALA A 130 -15.50 -7.25 1.46
CA ALA A 130 -16.44 -6.19 1.81
C ALA A 130 -17.75 -6.31 1.02
N ASN A 131 -17.68 -6.55 -0.29
CA ASN A 131 -18.87 -6.73 -1.12
C ASN A 131 -19.65 -8.00 -0.73
N LEU A 132 -18.96 -9.11 -0.43
CA LEU A 132 -19.63 -10.32 0.07
C LEU A 132 -20.35 -10.09 1.40
N MET A 133 -19.71 -9.42 2.36
CA MET A 133 -20.32 -9.08 3.65
C MET A 133 -21.53 -8.17 3.49
N VAL A 134 -21.46 -7.15 2.63
CA VAL A 134 -22.58 -6.25 2.34
C VAL A 134 -23.74 -7.01 1.70
N SER A 135 -23.47 -7.91 0.77
CA SER A 135 -24.51 -8.73 0.14
C SER A 135 -25.22 -9.66 1.14
N ILE A 136 -24.47 -10.25 2.08
CA ILE A 136 -25.02 -11.06 3.17
C ILE A 136 -25.85 -10.19 4.13
N ASP A 137 -25.33 -9.04 4.57
CA ASP A 137 -26.01 -8.14 5.52
C ASP A 137 -27.30 -7.53 4.95
N LEU A 138 -27.39 -7.38 3.62
CA LEU A 138 -28.58 -6.88 2.93
C LEU A 138 -29.58 -7.99 2.56
N SER A 139 -29.26 -9.26 2.83
CA SER A 139 -30.19 -10.37 2.63
C SER A 139 -31.12 -10.53 3.83
N ASP A 140 -32.42 -10.61 3.59
CA ASP A 140 -33.44 -10.49 4.64
C ASP A 140 -33.72 -11.79 5.43
N ASP A 141 -33.42 -13.01 4.91
CA ASP A 141 -33.35 -14.32 5.62
C ASP A 141 -33.25 -15.49 4.61
N ASP A 142 -32.87 -16.69 5.08
CA ASP A 142 -32.62 -17.96 4.35
C ASP A 142 -32.01 -17.78 2.94
N VAL A 143 -30.69 -17.78 2.86
CA VAL A 143 -29.97 -17.56 1.60
C VAL A 143 -30.16 -18.76 0.66
N ASP A 144 -31.08 -18.62 -0.29
CA ASP A 144 -31.25 -19.56 -1.40
C ASP A 144 -29.94 -19.63 -2.22
N PRO A 145 -29.48 -20.83 -2.61
CA PRO A 145 -28.37 -20.98 -3.57
C PRO A 145 -28.48 -20.07 -4.79
N ASP A 146 -29.69 -19.85 -5.32
CA ASP A 146 -29.92 -18.98 -6.49
C ASP A 146 -29.65 -17.49 -6.17
N VAL A 147 -29.71 -17.10 -4.89
CA VAL A 147 -29.34 -15.75 -4.41
C VAL A 147 -27.85 -15.67 -4.09
N CYS A 148 -27.22 -16.78 -3.68
CA CYS A 148 -25.77 -16.84 -3.41
C CYS A 148 -24.91 -16.76 -4.66
N VAL A 149 -25.35 -17.37 -5.78
CA VAL A 149 -24.55 -17.51 -6.99
C VAL A 149 -24.08 -16.16 -7.54
N PRO A 150 -24.93 -15.14 -7.70
CA PRO A 150 -24.50 -13.81 -8.14
C PRO A 150 -23.43 -13.17 -7.24
N TRP A 151 -23.50 -13.36 -5.92
CA TRP A 151 -22.50 -12.81 -5.01
C TRP A 151 -21.13 -13.45 -5.19
N LEU A 152 -21.10 -14.75 -5.48
CA LEU A 152 -19.87 -15.48 -5.77
C LEU A 152 -19.31 -15.12 -7.15
N GLU A 153 -20.17 -14.83 -8.13
CA GLU A 153 -19.77 -14.32 -9.45
C GLU A 153 -19.10 -12.95 -9.34
N ASP A 154 -19.64 -12.05 -8.51
CA ASP A 154 -19.04 -10.73 -8.26
C ASP A 154 -17.66 -10.85 -7.60
N VAL A 155 -17.52 -11.76 -6.62
CA VAL A 155 -16.22 -12.07 -6.00
C VAL A 155 -15.23 -12.61 -7.04
N ALA A 156 -15.63 -13.59 -7.85
CA ALA A 156 -14.79 -14.15 -8.90
C ALA A 156 -14.38 -13.10 -9.94
N SER A 157 -15.31 -12.22 -10.34
CA SER A 157 -15.07 -11.11 -11.26
C SER A 157 -13.99 -10.15 -10.74
N THR A 158 -14.04 -9.77 -9.46
CA THR A 158 -13.03 -8.91 -8.82
C THR A 158 -11.67 -9.60 -8.77
N LEU A 159 -11.62 -10.89 -8.40
CA LEU A 159 -10.37 -11.65 -8.34
C LEU A 159 -9.76 -11.89 -9.73
N ASN A 160 -10.58 -12.01 -10.77
CA ASN A 160 -10.11 -12.21 -12.15
C ASN A 160 -9.38 -10.99 -12.73
N GLN A 161 -9.55 -9.81 -12.14
CA GLN A 161 -8.80 -8.59 -12.51
C GLN A 161 -7.34 -8.61 -12.02
N LEU A 162 -6.98 -9.55 -11.15
CA LEU A 162 -5.60 -9.72 -10.68
C LEU A 162 -4.66 -10.22 -11.78
N SER A 163 -3.36 -9.98 -11.58
CA SER A 163 -2.31 -10.56 -12.42
C SER A 163 -2.33 -12.08 -12.33
N ALA A 164 -1.83 -12.78 -13.35
CA ALA A 164 -1.72 -14.23 -13.33
C ALA A 164 -0.89 -14.72 -12.12
N ASP A 165 0.20 -14.03 -11.78
CA ASP A 165 1.05 -14.37 -10.64
C ASP A 165 0.30 -14.25 -9.30
N ASP A 166 -0.52 -13.21 -9.13
CA ASP A 166 -1.31 -13.01 -7.91
C ASP A 166 -2.47 -14.02 -7.80
N ARG A 167 -3.10 -14.40 -8.92
CA ARG A 167 -4.11 -15.47 -8.93
C ARG A 167 -3.50 -16.83 -8.56
N HIS A 168 -2.34 -17.17 -9.11
CA HIS A 168 -1.61 -18.40 -8.74
C HIS A 168 -1.17 -18.38 -7.27
N ARG A 169 -0.75 -17.21 -6.76
CA ARG A 169 -0.40 -17.02 -5.36
C ARG A 169 -1.62 -17.26 -4.45
N LEU A 170 -2.79 -16.73 -4.82
CA LEU A 170 -4.03 -16.93 -4.08
C LEU A 170 -4.49 -18.40 -4.12
N ALA A 171 -4.48 -19.03 -5.29
CA ALA A 171 -4.80 -20.45 -5.45
C ALA A 171 -3.93 -21.34 -4.54
N ARG A 172 -2.62 -21.05 -4.46
CA ARG A 172 -1.71 -21.77 -3.56
C ARG A 172 -2.09 -21.62 -2.09
N MET A 173 -2.46 -20.41 -1.65
CA MET A 173 -2.88 -20.17 -0.27
C MET A 173 -4.18 -20.91 0.07
N ILE A 174 -5.15 -20.95 -0.85
CA ILE A 174 -6.40 -21.70 -0.67
C ILE A 174 -6.11 -23.21 -0.54
N ARG A 175 -5.23 -23.77 -1.38
CA ARG A 175 -4.79 -25.17 -1.28
C ARG A 175 -4.07 -25.47 0.03
N GLU A 176 -3.30 -24.51 0.55
CA GLU A 176 -2.67 -24.63 1.87
C GLU A 176 -3.72 -24.66 3.01
N VAL A 177 -4.78 -23.84 2.92
CA VAL A 177 -5.91 -23.92 3.87
C VAL A 177 -6.61 -25.28 3.78
N ALA A 178 -6.86 -25.78 2.56
CA ALA A 178 -7.46 -27.09 2.35
C ALA A 178 -6.65 -28.23 3.00
N SER A 179 -5.32 -28.15 2.94
CA SER A 179 -4.43 -29.17 3.56
C SER A 179 -4.55 -29.25 5.09
N ARG A 180 -5.04 -28.18 5.72
CA ARG A 180 -5.21 -28.06 7.18
C ARG A 180 -6.66 -28.30 7.61
N GLU A 181 -7.59 -28.44 6.67
CA GLU A 181 -9.00 -28.67 6.97
C GLU A 181 -9.21 -30.13 7.43
N PRO A 182 -9.72 -30.36 8.66
CA PRO A 182 -9.94 -31.70 9.19
C PRO A 182 -11.18 -32.39 8.61
N ASP A 183 -12.16 -31.63 8.13
CA ASP A 183 -13.38 -32.18 7.53
C ASP A 183 -13.17 -32.51 6.05
N ALA A 184 -13.35 -33.78 5.69
CA ALA A 184 -13.06 -34.27 4.34
C ALA A 184 -13.97 -33.64 3.26
N GLN A 185 -15.22 -33.30 3.60
CA GLN A 185 -16.14 -32.68 2.65
C GLN A 185 -15.77 -31.22 2.40
N ARG A 186 -15.43 -30.47 3.46
CA ARG A 186 -14.96 -29.07 3.35
C ARG A 186 -13.58 -29.01 2.70
N GLN A 187 -12.70 -29.97 2.97
CA GLN A 187 -11.40 -30.08 2.31
C GLN A 187 -11.57 -30.27 0.80
N ALA A 188 -12.43 -31.18 0.37
CA ALA A 188 -12.71 -31.38 -1.06
C ALA A 188 -13.26 -30.11 -1.72
N ALA A 189 -14.20 -29.42 -1.05
CA ALA A 189 -14.73 -28.15 -1.54
C ALA A 189 -13.65 -27.06 -1.65
N LEU A 190 -12.75 -26.96 -0.67
CA LEU A 190 -11.63 -26.00 -0.70
C LEU A 190 -10.61 -26.31 -1.80
N ILE A 191 -10.40 -27.58 -2.14
CA ILE A 191 -9.53 -27.98 -3.27
C ILE A 191 -10.09 -27.50 -4.61
N GLU A 192 -11.42 -27.56 -4.80
CA GLU A 192 -12.10 -27.10 -6.03
C GLU A 192 -12.32 -25.58 -6.09
N THR A 193 -12.14 -24.88 -4.96
CA THR A 193 -12.43 -23.45 -4.86
C THR A 193 -11.60 -22.56 -5.82
N PRO A 194 -10.29 -22.78 -6.03
CA PRO A 194 -9.51 -21.96 -6.96
C PRO A 194 -10.04 -21.97 -8.40
N ASP A 195 -10.45 -23.14 -8.88
CA ASP A 195 -11.05 -23.33 -10.22
C ASP A 195 -12.40 -22.63 -10.31
N ARG A 196 -13.28 -22.83 -9.33
CA ARG A 196 -14.59 -22.15 -9.26
C ARG A 196 -14.51 -20.62 -9.21
N LEU A 197 -13.40 -20.08 -8.70
CA LEU A 197 -13.13 -18.64 -8.65
C LEU A 197 -12.38 -18.11 -9.88
N GLY A 198 -12.04 -18.96 -10.86
CA GLY A 198 -11.28 -18.58 -12.05
C GLY A 198 -9.81 -18.22 -11.78
N LEU A 199 -9.25 -18.64 -10.66
CA LEU A 199 -7.87 -18.30 -10.27
C LEU A 199 -6.83 -19.11 -11.06
N GLU A 200 -7.27 -20.22 -11.64
CA GLU A 200 -6.48 -21.12 -12.46
C GLU A 200 -6.99 -20.91 -13.89
N GLY A 201 -6.08 -20.62 -14.82
CA GLY A 201 -6.48 -20.49 -16.22
C GLY A 201 -7.14 -21.80 -16.65
N SER A 202 -8.22 -21.72 -17.43
CA SER A 202 -8.62 -22.91 -18.15
C SER A 202 -7.43 -23.30 -19.04
N ASP A 203 -6.89 -24.48 -18.83
CA ASP A 203 -6.00 -25.12 -19.79
C ASP A 203 -6.85 -25.49 -21.02
N ASP A 204 -7.44 -24.49 -21.68
CA ASP A 204 -8.11 -24.63 -22.96
C ASP A 204 -7.05 -24.37 -24.05
N GLU A 205 -6.39 -25.45 -24.43
CA GLU A 205 -5.72 -25.64 -25.73
C GLU A 205 -6.78 -25.91 -26.83
#